data_AF-W5SVK8-F1
#
_entry.id   AF-W5SVK8-F1
#
_cell.length_a   1.000
_cell.length_b   1.000
_cell.length_c   1.000
_cell.angle_alpha   90.00
_cell.angle_beta   90.00
_cell.angle_gamma   90.00
#
_symmetry.space_group_name_H-M   'P 1'
#
loop_
_entity.id
_entity.type
_entity.pdbx_description
1 polymer ?
#
loop_
_entity_poly.entity_id
_entity_poly.type
_entity_poly.pdbx_seq_one_letter_code
_entity_poly.pdbx_strand_id
1 'polypeptide(L)'
;MTKNIKNIRLKRICATLFISLFLSCNNSGEELEKHQNQNNFLSSLANLGNDFLSVFTYFGDSLGGVLAFDKTTTKSEVGKYFKKVQDTVQGTKDALNKIVEDMEKEHNRNASGTKAAVKTLNEKLDKIIEGAKIASEAIGIDGTDPIANVSVGVGAKGEAANLIKGIKGGIVEVVLQGKGNAEAGDGKKAEDGSVDRVANAGEAGKLFGNSGGGAISDASNAKKQQWMQQKLFEQ
;
A
#
# COMPACT_ATOMS: atom_id res chain seq x y z
N MET A 1 10.14 26.92 1.05
CA MET A 1 10.86 25.74 1.59
C MET A 1 9.92 24.53 1.51
N THR A 2 9.91 23.85 0.37
CA THR A 2 8.99 22.74 0.06
C THR A 2 9.51 21.47 0.72
N LYS A 3 9.00 21.15 1.92
CA LYS A 3 9.34 19.90 2.61
C LYS A 3 8.63 18.73 1.90
N ASN A 4 9.43 17.87 1.29
CA ASN A 4 9.04 16.69 0.54
C ASN A 4 8.12 15.77 1.39
N ILE A 5 6.87 15.61 0.96
CA ILE A 5 5.77 14.94 1.69
C ILE A 5 6.02 13.43 1.90
N LYS A 6 6.88 12.83 1.08
CA LYS A 6 7.03 11.37 0.95
C LYS A 6 7.73 10.67 2.12
N ASN A 7 8.57 11.37 2.89
CA ASN A 7 9.39 10.73 3.95
C ASN A 7 8.96 11.11 5.39
N ILE A 8 8.07 12.10 5.56
CA ILE A 8 7.70 12.64 6.88
C ILE A 8 6.55 11.84 7.53
N ARG A 9 5.67 11.19 6.75
CA ARG A 9 4.46 10.56 7.29
C ARG A 9 4.70 9.15 7.85
N LEU A 10 5.49 8.30 7.17
CA LEU A 10 5.84 6.97 7.70
C LEU A 10 6.77 7.09 8.92
N LYS A 11 7.77 7.97 8.86
CA LYS A 11 8.66 8.27 10.00
C LYS A 11 7.90 8.81 11.21
N ARG A 12 6.87 9.64 11.03
CA ARG A 12 6.01 10.13 12.13
C ARG A 12 5.13 9.04 12.72
N ILE A 13 4.57 8.14 11.91
CA ILE A 13 3.75 7.02 12.40
C ILE A 13 4.61 6.04 13.21
N CYS A 14 5.76 5.62 12.67
CA CYS A 14 6.70 4.76 13.40
C CYS A 14 7.22 5.45 14.67
N ALA A 15 7.56 6.75 14.63
CA ALA A 15 8.02 7.49 15.82
C ALA A 15 6.94 7.60 16.91
N THR A 16 5.68 7.83 16.53
CA THR A 16 4.58 7.94 17.51
C THR A 16 4.26 6.59 18.14
N LEU A 17 4.29 5.50 17.35
CA LEU A 17 4.13 4.12 17.83
C LEU A 17 5.26 3.69 18.77
N PHE A 18 6.52 4.02 18.43
CA PHE A 18 7.66 3.78 19.32
C PHE A 18 7.51 4.51 20.66
N ILE A 19 7.18 5.81 20.64
CA ILE A 19 7.05 6.61 21.88
C ILE A 19 5.94 6.10 22.81
N SER A 20 4.80 5.65 22.26
CA SER A 20 3.70 5.11 23.08
C SER A 20 4.03 3.78 23.78
N LEU A 21 4.93 2.98 23.20
CA LEU A 21 5.34 1.69 23.77
C LEU A 21 6.35 1.85 24.93
N PHE A 22 7.20 2.88 24.90
CA PHE A 22 8.18 3.14 25.97
C PHE A 22 7.59 3.87 27.18
N LEU A 23 6.56 4.71 26.98
CA LEU A 23 5.97 5.51 28.06
C LEU A 23 5.05 4.71 29.01
N SER A 24 4.61 3.50 28.63
CA SER A 24 3.81 2.64 29.52
C SER A 24 4.64 1.93 30.60
N CYS A 25 5.97 2.06 30.60
CA CYS A 25 6.89 1.33 31.49
C CYS A 25 7.21 2.03 32.82
N ASN A 26 6.63 3.20 33.13
CA ASN A 26 7.01 3.98 34.31
C ASN A 26 6.00 3.86 35.45
N ASN A 27 6.06 2.74 36.19
CA ASN A 27 5.71 2.75 37.61
C ASN A 27 6.41 1.59 38.35
N SER A 28 7.20 1.93 39.38
CA SER A 28 7.36 1.22 40.69
C SER A 28 8.77 1.36 41.32
N GLY A 29 8.82 1.85 42.57
CA GLY A 29 9.92 1.67 43.56
C GLY A 29 10.19 0.17 43.84
N GLU A 30 11.23 -0.33 44.50
CA GLU A 30 12.11 0.05 45.63
C GLU A 30 13.38 -0.87 45.59
N GLU A 31 14.39 -0.61 46.41
CA GLU A 31 15.85 -0.73 46.19
C GLU A 31 16.52 -2.10 46.54
N LEU A 32 17.68 -2.37 45.89
CA LEU A 32 18.62 -3.50 46.02
C LEU A 32 18.34 -4.82 45.27
N GLU A 33 17.20 -5.50 45.45
CA GLU A 33 16.72 -6.54 44.50
C GLU A 33 16.37 -5.91 43.13
N LYS A 34 16.10 -4.60 43.17
CA LYS A 34 15.89 -3.71 42.05
C LYS A 34 17.00 -3.78 41.02
N HIS A 35 18.28 -3.96 41.36
CA HIS A 35 19.34 -3.89 40.34
C HIS A 35 19.38 -5.13 39.43
N GLN A 36 19.18 -6.33 39.96
CA GLN A 36 19.05 -7.54 39.13
C GLN A 36 17.72 -7.54 38.37
N ASN A 37 16.61 -7.17 39.04
CA ASN A 37 15.32 -7.05 38.36
C ASN A 37 15.28 -5.91 37.35
N GLN A 38 16.02 -4.81 37.55
CA GLN A 38 16.20 -3.72 36.60
C GLN A 38 17.08 -4.15 35.44
N ASN A 39 18.20 -4.83 35.67
CA ASN A 39 19.03 -5.33 34.59
C ASN A 39 18.27 -6.36 33.75
N ASN A 40 17.48 -7.24 34.38
CA ASN A 40 16.60 -8.17 33.68
C ASN A 40 15.46 -7.45 32.96
N PHE A 41 14.79 -6.48 33.61
CA PHE A 41 13.73 -5.68 33.01
C PHE A 41 14.22 -4.82 31.83
N LEU A 42 15.38 -4.17 31.97
CA LEU A 42 16.02 -3.38 30.92
C LEU A 42 16.48 -4.27 29.77
N SER A 43 16.97 -5.49 30.06
CA SER A 43 17.33 -6.46 29.04
C SER A 43 16.10 -6.99 28.30
N SER A 44 15.01 -7.34 29.01
CA SER A 44 13.73 -7.73 28.40
C SER A 44 13.13 -6.58 27.56
N LEU A 45 13.25 -5.33 28.03
CA LEU A 45 12.79 -4.15 27.28
C LEU A 45 13.66 -3.90 26.04
N ALA A 46 14.98 -4.06 26.15
CA ALA A 46 15.90 -3.91 25.03
C ALA A 46 15.69 -5.01 23.97
N ASN A 47 15.49 -6.26 24.40
CA ASN A 47 15.17 -7.38 23.51
C ASN A 47 13.83 -7.15 22.81
N LEU A 48 12.80 -6.76 23.55
CA LEU A 48 11.49 -6.41 22.96
C LEU A 48 11.64 -5.25 21.95
N GLY A 49 12.41 -4.22 22.29
CA GLY A 49 12.72 -3.11 21.38
C GLY A 49 13.41 -3.58 20.10
N ASN A 50 14.34 -4.53 20.20
CA ASN A 50 15.02 -5.15 19.06
C ASN A 50 14.06 -5.99 18.21
N ASP A 51 13.16 -6.74 18.81
CA ASP A 51 12.16 -7.55 18.09
C ASP A 51 11.23 -6.66 17.28
N PHE A 52 10.70 -5.58 17.88
CA PHE A 52 9.90 -4.60 17.15
C PHE A 52 10.69 -3.91 16.04
N LEU A 53 11.94 -3.50 16.32
CA LEU A 53 12.80 -2.87 15.31
C LEU A 53 13.04 -3.80 14.12
N SER A 54 13.27 -5.09 14.38
CA SER A 54 13.44 -6.12 13.35
C SER A 54 12.20 -6.23 12.46
N VAL A 55 11.01 -6.30 13.06
CA VAL A 55 9.73 -6.32 12.31
C VAL A 55 9.58 -5.09 11.42
N PHE A 56 9.84 -3.88 11.95
CA PHE A 56 9.68 -2.65 11.17
C PHE A 56 10.78 -2.45 10.11
N THR A 57 11.99 -2.95 10.36
CA THR A 57 13.07 -2.94 9.38
C THR A 57 12.74 -3.87 8.22
N TYR A 58 12.30 -5.10 8.52
CA TYR A 58 11.82 -6.04 7.51
C TYR A 58 10.67 -5.48 6.68
N PHE A 59 9.68 -4.85 7.33
CA PHE A 59 8.57 -4.19 6.64
C PHE A 59 9.05 -3.08 5.70
N GLY A 60 9.99 -2.25 6.17
CA GLY A 60 10.58 -1.16 5.38
C GLY A 60 11.37 -1.67 4.16
N ASP A 61 12.24 -2.66 4.37
CA ASP A 61 13.06 -3.24 3.30
C ASP A 61 12.20 -3.99 2.27
N SER A 62 11.16 -4.68 2.73
CA SER A 62 10.25 -5.44 1.85
C SER A 62 9.43 -4.54 0.93
N LEU A 63 9.07 -3.33 1.38
CA LEU A 63 8.31 -2.33 0.60
C LEU A 63 9.18 -1.26 -0.06
N GLY A 64 10.51 -1.33 0.07
CA GLY A 64 11.45 -0.34 -0.46
C GLY A 64 11.53 -0.25 -2.00
N GLY A 65 10.95 -1.20 -2.72
CA GLY A 65 10.83 -1.14 -4.18
C GLY A 65 9.72 -0.18 -4.59
N VAL A 66 10.09 0.99 -5.12
CA VAL A 66 9.13 1.85 -5.82
C VAL A 66 8.67 1.10 -7.07
N LEU A 67 7.36 0.98 -7.26
CA LEU A 67 6.78 0.49 -8.50
C LEU A 67 7.11 1.52 -9.60
N ALA A 68 8.24 1.32 -10.27
CA ALA A 68 8.64 2.10 -11.44
C ALA A 68 7.97 1.45 -12.65
N PHE A 69 7.00 2.15 -13.24
CA PHE A 69 6.36 1.70 -14.46
C PHE A 69 7.18 2.15 -15.67
N ASP A 70 7.41 1.24 -16.60
CA ASP A 70 7.90 1.54 -17.93
C ASP A 70 7.02 0.86 -19.00
N LYS A 71 7.35 1.10 -20.26
CA LYS A 71 6.61 0.55 -21.41
C LYS A 71 6.61 -0.98 -21.49
N THR A 72 7.53 -1.64 -20.81
CA THR A 72 7.68 -3.10 -20.76
C THR A 72 7.03 -3.72 -19.54
N THR A 73 6.61 -2.90 -18.56
CA THR A 73 5.93 -3.40 -17.37
C THR A 73 4.67 -4.15 -17.75
N THR A 74 4.62 -5.40 -17.33
CA THR A 74 3.51 -6.31 -17.56
C THR A 74 2.42 -6.11 -16.50
N LYS A 75 1.18 -6.46 -16.83
CA LYS A 75 0.09 -6.46 -15.84
C LYS A 75 0.40 -7.38 -14.66
N SER A 76 1.02 -8.53 -14.93
CA SER A 76 1.38 -9.51 -13.90
C SER A 76 2.40 -8.99 -12.89
N GLU A 77 3.33 -8.12 -13.30
CA GLU A 77 4.23 -7.43 -12.36
C GLU A 77 3.48 -6.49 -11.41
N VAL A 78 2.41 -5.84 -11.87
CA VAL A 78 1.53 -5.04 -11.00
C VAL A 78 0.76 -5.93 -10.04
N GLY A 79 0.24 -7.07 -10.50
CA GLY A 79 -0.41 -8.06 -9.64
C GLY A 79 0.56 -8.59 -8.57
N LYS A 80 1.78 -8.98 -8.97
CA LYS A 80 2.85 -9.42 -8.06
C LYS A 80 3.24 -8.35 -7.05
N TYR A 81 3.19 -7.07 -7.41
CA TYR A 81 3.42 -5.99 -6.46
C TYR A 81 2.37 -5.99 -5.34
N PHE A 82 1.08 -6.03 -5.68
CA PHE A 82 0.01 -6.11 -4.67
C PHE A 82 0.09 -7.41 -3.86
N LYS A 83 0.45 -8.54 -4.50
CA LYS A 83 0.73 -9.78 -3.79
C LYS A 83 1.86 -9.63 -2.77
N LYS A 84 2.96 -8.99 -3.15
CA LYS A 84 4.08 -8.70 -2.25
C LYS A 84 3.65 -7.81 -1.08
N VAL A 85 2.81 -6.81 -1.33
CA VAL A 85 2.22 -5.97 -0.26
C VAL A 85 1.39 -6.83 0.69
N GLN A 86 0.51 -7.69 0.17
CA GLN A 86 -0.28 -8.63 0.97
C GLN A 86 0.62 -9.49 1.87
N ASP A 87 1.60 -10.18 1.27
CA ASP A 87 2.46 -11.13 1.99
C ASP A 87 3.34 -10.42 3.04
N THR A 88 3.87 -9.24 2.72
CA THR A 88 4.68 -8.44 3.66
C THR A 88 3.87 -7.98 4.87
N VAL A 89 2.65 -7.48 4.64
CA VAL A 89 1.77 -6.98 5.70
C VAL A 89 1.29 -8.15 6.56
N GLN A 90 0.98 -9.31 5.95
CA GLN A 90 0.66 -10.53 6.68
C GLN A 90 1.82 -10.98 7.56
N GLY A 91 3.05 -11.04 7.03
CA GLY A 91 4.24 -11.41 7.81
C GLY A 91 4.49 -10.47 9.00
N THR A 92 4.22 -9.17 8.84
CA THR A 92 4.30 -8.18 9.93
C THR A 92 3.23 -8.45 11.00
N LYS A 93 1.99 -8.71 10.59
CA LYS A 93 0.90 -9.06 11.50
C LYS A 93 1.24 -10.32 12.32
N ASP A 94 1.74 -11.36 11.66
CA ASP A 94 2.09 -12.63 12.31
C ASP A 94 3.25 -12.46 13.29
N ALA A 95 4.28 -11.67 12.93
CA ALA A 95 5.39 -11.37 13.83
C ALA A 95 4.96 -10.56 15.07
N LEU A 96 4.06 -9.59 14.91
CA LEU A 96 3.51 -8.82 16.02
C LEU A 96 2.69 -9.71 16.99
N ASN A 97 1.91 -10.66 16.45
CA ASN A 97 1.18 -11.62 17.28
C ASN A 97 2.14 -12.53 18.04
N LYS A 98 3.21 -13.00 17.39
CA LYS A 98 4.24 -13.81 18.04
C LYS A 98 4.90 -13.07 19.21
N ILE A 99 5.24 -11.79 19.04
CA ILE A 99 5.77 -10.96 20.13
C ILE A 99 4.81 -10.93 21.32
N VAL A 100 3.50 -10.77 21.07
CA VAL A 100 2.49 -10.77 22.15
C VAL A 100 2.42 -12.13 22.84
N GLU A 101 2.40 -13.23 22.08
CA GLU A 101 2.37 -14.58 22.64
C GLU A 101 3.60 -14.87 23.51
N ASP A 102 4.79 -14.46 23.06
CA ASP A 102 6.03 -14.67 23.79
C ASP A 102 6.06 -13.79 25.06
N MET A 103 5.58 -12.54 24.99
CA MET A 103 5.37 -11.70 26.17
C MET A 103 4.41 -12.31 27.21
N GLU A 104 3.33 -12.96 26.76
CA GLU A 104 2.38 -13.63 27.66
C GLU A 104 3.02 -14.85 28.35
N LYS A 105 3.81 -15.67 27.62
CA LYS A 105 4.54 -16.81 28.17
C LYS A 105 5.61 -16.40 29.17
N GLU A 106 6.27 -15.27 28.94
CA GLU A 106 7.31 -14.71 29.81
C GLU A 106 6.73 -13.95 31.02
N HIS A 107 5.40 -13.94 31.21
CA HIS A 107 4.73 -13.18 32.26
C HIS A 107 5.11 -11.69 32.26
N ASN A 108 5.31 -11.11 31.07
CA ASN A 108 5.69 -9.72 30.93
C ASN A 108 4.56 -8.80 31.42
N ARG A 109 4.86 -7.91 32.37
CA ARG A 109 3.88 -6.97 32.96
C ARG A 109 3.17 -6.08 31.93
N ASN A 110 3.77 -5.86 30.76
CA ASN A 110 3.21 -5.05 29.68
C ASN A 110 2.43 -5.86 28.65
N ALA A 111 2.38 -7.21 28.74
CA ALA A 111 1.77 -8.07 27.72
C ALA A 111 0.31 -7.68 27.39
N SER A 112 -0.49 -7.36 28.42
CA SER A 112 -1.88 -6.93 28.24
C SER A 112 -2.00 -5.64 27.43
N GLY A 113 -1.18 -4.63 27.74
CA GLY A 113 -1.15 -3.36 27.02
C GLY A 113 -0.68 -3.53 25.57
N THR A 114 0.39 -4.30 25.37
CA THR A 114 0.91 -4.61 24.04
C THR A 114 -0.11 -5.38 23.20
N LYS A 115 -0.79 -6.37 23.78
CA LYS A 115 -1.86 -7.13 23.11
C LYS A 115 -2.99 -6.23 22.63
N ALA A 116 -3.43 -5.29 23.46
CA ALA A 116 -4.47 -4.33 23.06
C ALA A 116 -4.02 -3.46 21.88
N ALA A 117 -2.80 -2.92 21.94
CA ALA A 117 -2.23 -2.10 20.86
C ALA A 117 -2.04 -2.89 19.56
N VAL A 118 -1.49 -4.10 19.64
CA VAL A 118 -1.30 -5.01 18.50
C VAL A 118 -2.64 -5.41 17.90
N LYS A 119 -3.67 -5.68 18.70
CA LYS A 119 -5.02 -5.97 18.21
C LYS A 119 -5.57 -4.81 17.37
N THR A 120 -5.50 -3.58 17.88
CA THR A 120 -5.95 -2.38 17.14
C THR A 120 -5.14 -2.14 15.86
N LEU A 121 -3.84 -2.46 15.86
CA LEU A 121 -3.03 -2.39 14.65
C LEU A 121 -3.44 -3.47 13.64
N ASN A 122 -3.63 -4.70 14.08
CA ASN A 122 -4.01 -5.83 13.24
C ASN A 122 -5.34 -5.59 12.51
N GLU A 123 -6.32 -4.95 13.15
CA GLU A 123 -7.57 -4.56 12.49
C GLU A 123 -7.35 -3.66 11.26
N LYS A 124 -6.28 -2.84 11.27
CA LYS A 124 -5.89 -2.01 10.12
C LYS A 124 -5.08 -2.82 9.10
N LEU A 125 -4.15 -3.66 9.57
CA LEU A 125 -3.36 -4.53 8.70
C LEU A 125 -4.26 -5.48 7.91
N ASP A 126 -5.32 -6.02 8.52
CA ASP A 126 -6.29 -6.90 7.88
C ASP A 126 -7.00 -6.25 6.69
N LYS A 127 -7.38 -4.98 6.82
CA LYS A 127 -7.99 -4.23 5.71
C LYS A 127 -7.02 -4.01 4.56
N ILE A 128 -5.73 -3.76 4.87
CA ILE A 128 -4.69 -3.60 3.86
C ILE A 128 -4.40 -4.94 3.17
N ILE A 129 -4.33 -6.04 3.93
CA ILE A 129 -4.14 -7.41 3.41
C ILE A 129 -5.27 -7.77 2.45
N GLU A 130 -6.53 -7.57 2.86
CA GLU A 130 -7.69 -7.87 2.03
C GLU A 130 -7.73 -6.98 0.78
N GLY A 131 -7.46 -5.68 0.93
CA GLY A 131 -7.40 -4.75 -0.21
C GLY A 131 -6.33 -5.12 -1.24
N ALA A 132 -5.13 -5.48 -0.76
CA ALA A 132 -4.02 -5.91 -1.60
C ALA A 132 -4.30 -7.25 -2.29
N LYS A 133 -4.92 -8.19 -1.57
CA LYS A 133 -5.37 -9.48 -2.14
C LYS A 133 -6.36 -9.26 -3.27
N ILE A 134 -7.44 -8.51 -3.04
CA ILE A 134 -8.47 -8.22 -4.06
C ILE A 134 -7.83 -7.54 -5.29
N ALA A 135 -6.92 -6.58 -5.09
CA ALA A 135 -6.23 -5.91 -6.19
C ALA A 135 -5.33 -6.88 -6.97
N SER A 136 -4.57 -7.72 -6.27
CA SER A 136 -3.70 -8.73 -6.89
C SER A 136 -4.50 -9.75 -7.70
N GLU A 137 -5.62 -10.23 -7.18
CA GLU A 137 -6.49 -11.21 -7.85
C GLU A 137 -7.17 -10.59 -9.08
N ALA A 138 -7.66 -9.35 -8.98
CA ALA A 138 -8.29 -8.64 -10.10
C ALA A 138 -7.33 -8.38 -11.28
N ILE A 139 -6.03 -8.23 -11.00
CA ILE A 139 -4.99 -8.01 -12.02
C ILE A 139 -4.48 -9.35 -12.57
N GLY A 140 -4.33 -10.34 -11.69
CA GLY A 140 -3.62 -11.59 -11.97
C GLY A 140 -2.11 -11.47 -11.78
N ILE A 141 -1.47 -12.57 -11.41
CA ILE A 141 0.00 -12.66 -11.21
C ILE A 141 0.72 -13.35 -12.37
N ASP A 142 -0.05 -13.76 -13.39
CA ASP A 142 0.41 -14.45 -14.58
C ASP A 142 0.10 -13.62 -15.82
N GLY A 143 0.85 -13.87 -16.89
CA GLY A 143 0.69 -13.17 -18.17
C GLY A 143 1.79 -12.19 -18.48
N THR A 144 1.96 -11.92 -19.77
CA THR A 144 3.04 -11.10 -20.34
C THR A 144 2.54 -9.83 -21.00
N ASP A 145 1.22 -9.59 -20.96
CA ASP A 145 0.62 -8.41 -21.56
C ASP A 145 1.13 -7.14 -20.86
N PRO A 146 1.68 -6.17 -21.61
CA PRO A 146 2.04 -4.87 -21.06
C PRO A 146 0.81 -4.15 -20.46
N ILE A 147 1.04 -3.32 -19.45
CA ILE A 147 -0.01 -2.47 -18.85
C ILE A 147 -0.63 -1.51 -19.87
N ALA A 148 0.11 -1.17 -20.90
CA ALA A 148 -0.29 -0.28 -21.98
C ALA A 148 -0.39 -1.04 -23.33
N ASN A 149 -0.88 -2.27 -23.34
CA ASN A 149 -1.04 -3.00 -24.61
C ASN A 149 -2.05 -2.30 -25.54
N VAL A 150 -1.72 -2.12 -26.82
CA VAL A 150 -2.61 -1.58 -27.86
C VAL A 150 -2.78 -2.64 -28.94
N SER A 151 -4.00 -3.11 -29.14
CA SER A 151 -4.33 -4.09 -30.18
C SER A 151 -5.50 -3.60 -31.04
N VAL A 152 -5.61 -4.13 -32.26
CA VAL A 152 -6.64 -3.76 -33.25
C VAL A 152 -7.96 -4.52 -33.01
N GLY A 153 -8.14 -5.12 -31.82
CA GLY A 153 -9.29 -5.95 -31.45
C GLY A 153 -9.97 -5.48 -30.17
N VAL A 154 -11.16 -6.01 -29.90
CA VAL A 154 -11.88 -5.75 -28.65
C VAL A 154 -11.10 -6.37 -27.49
N GLY A 155 -10.53 -5.53 -26.62
CA GLY A 155 -9.85 -6.00 -25.42
C GLY A 155 -10.81 -6.69 -24.45
N ALA A 156 -10.30 -7.66 -23.68
CA ALA A 156 -11.09 -8.26 -22.61
C ALA A 156 -11.46 -7.19 -21.57
N LYS A 157 -12.71 -7.20 -21.10
CA LYS A 157 -13.15 -6.32 -20.02
C LYS A 157 -12.36 -6.71 -18.76
N GLY A 158 -11.47 -5.83 -18.31
CA GLY A 158 -10.75 -6.02 -17.06
C GLY A 158 -11.67 -5.86 -15.84
N GLU A 159 -11.27 -6.42 -14.70
CA GLU A 159 -12.00 -6.33 -13.43
C GLU A 159 -11.75 -4.99 -12.70
N ALA A 160 -11.93 -3.87 -13.41
CA ALA A 160 -11.66 -2.53 -12.88
C ALA A 160 -12.44 -2.23 -11.58
N ALA A 161 -13.66 -2.77 -11.44
CA ALA A 161 -14.45 -2.61 -10.23
C ALA A 161 -13.80 -3.26 -9.00
N ASN A 162 -13.25 -4.47 -9.14
CA ASN A 162 -12.57 -5.16 -8.05
C ASN A 162 -11.25 -4.47 -7.71
N LEU A 163 -10.49 -4.04 -8.72
CA LEU A 163 -9.26 -3.27 -8.51
C LEU A 163 -9.53 -1.97 -7.73
N ILE A 164 -10.55 -1.20 -8.13
CA ILE A 164 -10.97 0.01 -7.43
C ILE A 164 -11.40 -0.31 -6.00
N LYS A 165 -12.19 -1.38 -5.81
CA LYS A 165 -12.64 -1.81 -4.49
C LYS A 165 -11.46 -2.17 -3.57
N GLY A 166 -10.49 -2.95 -4.05
CA GLY A 166 -9.31 -3.34 -3.28
C GLY A 166 -8.45 -2.15 -2.90
N ILE A 167 -8.14 -1.27 -3.86
CA ILE A 167 -7.31 -0.08 -3.62
C ILE A 167 -8.06 0.94 -2.73
N LYS A 168 -9.25 1.36 -3.13
CA LYS A 168 -9.98 2.44 -2.45
C LYS A 168 -10.52 1.99 -1.10
N GLY A 169 -11.30 0.90 -1.09
CA GLY A 169 -11.99 0.40 0.09
C GLY A 169 -11.10 -0.34 1.08
N GLY A 170 -9.99 -0.94 0.62
CA GLY A 170 -9.08 -1.67 1.49
C GLY A 170 -7.88 -0.84 1.95
N ILE A 171 -7.16 -0.24 1.01
CA ILE A 171 -5.86 0.39 1.31
C ILE A 171 -6.03 1.90 1.59
N VAL A 172 -6.65 2.64 0.68
CA VAL A 172 -6.70 4.10 0.71
C VAL A 172 -7.53 4.61 1.88
N GLU A 173 -8.69 4.02 2.17
CA GLU A 173 -9.51 4.40 3.32
C GLU A 173 -8.76 4.31 4.65
N VAL A 174 -7.98 3.24 4.83
CA VAL A 174 -7.17 3.01 6.04
C VAL A 174 -6.06 4.04 6.19
N VAL A 175 -5.43 4.42 5.07
CA VAL A 175 -4.25 5.31 5.05
C VAL A 175 -4.64 6.78 5.07
N LEU A 176 -5.70 7.18 4.37
CA LEU A 176 -6.06 8.59 4.25
C LEU A 176 -6.70 9.12 5.53
N GLN A 177 -7.61 8.38 6.18
CA GLN A 177 -8.27 8.82 7.44
C GLN A 177 -8.76 10.29 7.40
N GLY A 178 -9.28 10.74 6.26
CA GLY A 178 -9.71 12.14 6.05
C GLY A 178 -8.59 13.17 5.80
N LYS A 179 -7.31 12.78 5.77
CA LYS A 179 -6.15 13.65 5.50
C LYS A 179 -5.78 13.75 4.02
N GLY A 180 -6.63 13.21 3.14
CA GLY A 180 -6.54 13.31 1.69
C GLY A 180 -7.90 13.04 1.08
N ASN A 181 -8.06 13.41 -0.19
CA ASN A 181 -9.28 13.18 -0.95
C ASN A 181 -9.03 12.05 -1.95
N ALA A 182 -9.77 10.94 -1.85
CA ALA A 182 -9.69 9.85 -2.82
C ALA A 182 -10.21 10.26 -4.21
N GLU A 183 -10.97 11.36 -4.28
CA GLU A 183 -11.42 12.01 -5.51
C GLU A 183 -10.45 13.12 -5.96
N ALA A 184 -9.24 13.21 -5.39
CA ALA A 184 -8.25 14.19 -5.82
C ALA A 184 -7.79 13.87 -7.26
N GLY A 185 -8.07 14.77 -8.18
CA GLY A 185 -7.68 14.70 -9.58
C GLY A 185 -8.38 15.79 -10.37
N ASP A 186 -7.88 16.10 -11.56
CA ASP A 186 -8.65 16.89 -12.50
C ASP A 186 -9.63 15.93 -13.21
N GLY A 187 -10.92 16.23 -13.12
CA GLY A 187 -11.93 15.50 -13.89
C GLY A 187 -11.91 15.91 -15.37
N LYS A 188 -10.80 16.47 -15.86
CA LYS A 188 -10.76 17.21 -17.12
C LYS A 188 -10.42 16.30 -18.28
N LYS A 189 -10.77 16.76 -19.48
CA LYS A 189 -10.42 16.11 -20.74
C LYS A 189 -8.93 16.28 -21.00
N ALA A 190 -8.33 15.25 -21.62
CA ALA A 190 -6.94 15.30 -22.02
C ALA A 190 -6.70 16.30 -23.17
N GLU A 191 -7.72 16.57 -24.01
CA GLU A 191 -7.58 17.50 -25.15
C GLU A 191 -7.30 18.94 -24.74
N ASP A 192 -8.03 19.44 -23.73
CA ASP A 192 -8.07 20.87 -23.40
C ASP A 192 -7.68 21.18 -21.94
N GLY A 193 -7.53 20.15 -21.10
CA GLY A 193 -7.18 20.28 -19.68
C GLY A 193 -8.14 21.14 -18.85
N SER A 194 -9.33 21.47 -19.36
CA SER A 194 -10.20 22.51 -18.79
C SER A 194 -11.68 22.13 -18.74
N VAL A 195 -12.16 21.31 -19.67
CA VAL A 195 -13.54 20.84 -19.74
C VAL A 195 -13.68 19.51 -19.01
N ASP A 196 -14.78 19.32 -18.27
CA ASP A 196 -15.03 18.07 -17.55
C ASP A 196 -15.24 16.87 -18.51
N ARG A 197 -14.77 15.71 -18.05
CA ARG A 197 -14.91 14.42 -18.73
C ARG A 197 -16.36 13.95 -18.61
N VAL A 198 -17.03 13.83 -19.75
CA VAL A 198 -18.36 13.23 -19.88
C VAL A 198 -18.25 11.75 -20.27
N ALA A 199 -19.37 11.03 -20.40
CA ALA A 199 -19.41 9.57 -20.61
C ALA A 199 -18.50 9.05 -21.74
N ASN A 200 -18.27 9.84 -22.80
CA ASN A 200 -17.42 9.45 -23.93
C ASN A 200 -15.93 9.78 -23.74
N ALA A 201 -15.54 10.35 -22.61
CA ALA A 201 -14.16 10.68 -22.23
C ALA A 201 -13.30 11.44 -23.27
N GLY A 202 -13.92 12.14 -24.24
CA GLY A 202 -13.21 12.87 -25.29
C GLY A 202 -12.45 11.98 -26.27
N GLU A 203 -11.32 12.46 -26.78
CA GLU A 203 -10.37 11.71 -27.62
C GLU A 203 -9.81 10.48 -26.88
N ALA A 204 -9.62 10.54 -25.56
CA ALA A 204 -9.16 9.41 -24.77
C ALA A 204 -10.21 8.27 -24.67
N GLY A 205 -11.50 8.57 -24.77
CA GLY A 205 -12.53 7.53 -24.83
C GLY A 205 -12.53 6.74 -26.14
N LYS A 206 -11.96 7.30 -27.22
CA LYS A 206 -11.78 6.58 -28.49
C LYS A 206 -10.82 5.40 -28.37
N LEU A 207 -10.05 5.29 -27.26
CA LEU A 207 -9.22 4.11 -26.98
C LEU A 207 -10.03 2.89 -26.52
N PHE A 208 -11.26 3.10 -26.02
CA PHE A 208 -12.07 2.08 -25.33
C PHE A 208 -13.41 1.77 -26.01
N GLY A 209 -13.66 2.34 -27.19
CA GLY A 209 -14.88 2.10 -27.98
C GLY A 209 -14.92 0.74 -28.69
N ASN A 210 -16.04 0.39 -29.30
CA ASN A 210 -16.17 -0.80 -30.14
C ASN A 210 -16.04 -0.44 -31.62
N SER A 211 -15.40 -1.30 -32.42
CA SER A 211 -15.41 -1.16 -33.89
C SER A 211 -16.85 -1.23 -34.41
N GLY A 212 -17.32 -0.16 -35.05
CA GLY A 212 -18.68 -0.06 -35.60
C GLY A 212 -19.66 0.85 -34.83
N GLY A 213 -19.29 1.33 -33.63
CA GLY A 213 -20.07 2.29 -32.86
C GLY A 213 -19.46 3.69 -32.85
N GLY A 214 -19.26 4.29 -34.03
CA GLY A 214 -18.95 5.72 -34.23
C GLY A 214 -17.66 6.31 -33.63
N ALA A 215 -16.94 5.60 -32.75
CA ALA A 215 -15.76 6.14 -32.05
C ALA A 215 -14.41 5.54 -32.53
N ILE A 216 -14.44 4.33 -33.09
CA ILE A 216 -13.26 3.64 -33.64
C ILE A 216 -13.55 3.22 -35.08
N SER A 217 -13.52 4.18 -36.00
CA SER A 217 -13.57 3.86 -37.43
C SER A 217 -12.41 4.46 -38.21
N ASP A 218 -11.40 5.01 -37.54
CA ASP A 218 -10.32 5.70 -38.24
C ASP A 218 -8.94 5.23 -37.77
N ALA A 219 -8.17 4.65 -38.72
CA ALA A 219 -6.79 4.18 -38.52
C ALA A 219 -5.86 5.29 -38.01
N SER A 220 -6.26 6.55 -38.21
CA SER A 220 -5.69 7.77 -37.65
C SER A 220 -5.57 7.76 -36.12
N ASN A 221 -6.57 7.19 -35.43
CA ASN A 221 -6.61 7.19 -33.97
C ASN A 221 -5.62 6.19 -33.38
N ALA A 222 -5.47 5.00 -33.97
CA ALA A 222 -4.48 3.99 -33.56
C ALA A 222 -3.04 4.56 -33.59
N LYS A 223 -2.69 5.32 -34.63
CA LYS A 223 -1.39 6.01 -34.73
C LYS A 223 -1.19 7.09 -33.66
N LYS A 224 -2.25 7.85 -33.32
CA LYS A 224 -2.20 8.81 -32.20
C LYS A 224 -1.99 8.10 -30.85
N GLN A 225 -2.58 6.92 -30.63
CA GLN A 225 -2.35 6.15 -29.40
C GLN A 225 -0.89 5.69 -29.29
N GLN A 226 -0.33 5.16 -30.39
CA GLN A 226 1.08 4.75 -30.44
C GLN A 226 2.02 5.92 -30.15
N TRP A 227 1.73 7.10 -30.71
CA TRP A 227 2.49 8.33 -30.44
C TRP A 227 2.38 8.79 -28.98
N MET A 228 1.18 8.76 -28.38
CA MET A 228 1.01 9.13 -26.96
C MET A 228 1.79 8.22 -26.02
N GLN A 229 1.87 6.92 -26.31
CA GLN A 229 2.70 6.01 -25.51
C GLN A 229 4.18 6.31 -25.62
N GLN A 230 4.65 6.58 -26.83
CA GLN A 230 6.04 6.95 -27.05
C GLN A 230 6.38 8.20 -26.22
N LYS A 231 5.46 9.16 -26.15
CA LYS A 231 5.62 10.38 -25.33
C LYS A 231 5.50 10.17 -23.81
N LEU A 232 4.62 9.27 -23.36
CA LEU A 232 4.40 8.99 -21.93
C LEU A 232 5.64 8.38 -21.24
N PHE A 233 6.50 7.68 -21.98
CA PHE A 233 7.71 7.04 -21.46
C PHE A 233 9.01 7.71 -21.91
N GLU A 234 8.93 8.89 -22.56
CA GLU A 234 10.07 9.71 -22.98
C GLU A 234 10.43 10.83 -21.98
N GLN A 235 9.66 11.00 -20.89
CA GLN A 235 9.91 11.95 -19.80
C GLN A 235 10.46 11.25 -18.57
#